data_AF-A0A0Q7WLH8-F1
#
_entry.id   AF-A0A0Q7WLH8-F1
#
_cell.length_a   1.000
_cell.length_b   1.000
_cell.length_c   1.000
_cell.angle_alpha   90.00
_cell.angle_beta   90.00
_cell.angle_gamma   90.00
#
_symmetry.space_group_name_H-M   'P 1'
#
loop_
_entity.id
_entity.type
_entity.pdbx_description
1 polymer ?
#
loop_
_entity_poly.entity_id
_entity_poly.type
_entity_poly.pdbx_seq_one_letter_code
_entity_poly.pdbx_strand_id
1 'polypeptide(L)'
;MADELATDIIEKIKAHADTNGGEITTKTELTALGIHSLELTEIIFDLEEAYGIEIEMNTVDAWSNLKNVGDMVEAVRVLIAKKG
;
A
#
# COMPACT_ATOMS: atom_id res chain seq x y z
N MET A 1 4.14 -16.75 7.16
CA MET A 1 4.75 -16.43 5.86
C MET A 1 3.79 -15.77 4.87
N ALA A 2 2.46 -15.93 4.94
CA ALA A 2 1.53 -15.23 4.02
C ALA A 2 1.10 -13.82 4.46
N ASP A 3 1.22 -13.49 5.76
CA ASP A 3 0.66 -12.25 6.33
C ASP A 3 1.72 -11.25 6.82
N GLU A 4 3.01 -11.56 6.72
CA GLU A 4 4.08 -10.63 7.12
C GLU A 4 4.12 -9.42 6.20
N LEU A 5 4.05 -9.63 4.87
CA LEU A 5 3.95 -8.56 3.90
C LEU A 5 2.70 -7.71 4.11
N ALA A 6 1.55 -8.36 4.36
CA ALA A 6 0.31 -7.66 4.61
C ALA A 6 0.41 -6.77 5.85
N THR A 7 1.00 -7.29 6.92
CA THR A 7 1.21 -6.56 8.16
C THR A 7 2.14 -5.37 7.94
N ASP A 8 3.27 -5.57 7.27
CA ASP A 8 4.27 -4.52 7.00
C ASP A 8 3.69 -3.39 6.14
N ILE A 9 2.97 -3.74 5.07
CA ILE A 9 2.27 -2.76 4.23
C ILE A 9 1.19 -2.03 5.03
N ILE A 10 0.40 -2.74 5.83
CA ILE A 10 -0.61 -2.11 6.70
C ILE A 10 0.06 -1.13 7.66
N GLU A 11 1.22 -1.47 8.24
CA GLU A 11 1.96 -0.56 9.13
C GLU A 11 2.51 0.66 8.40
N LYS A 12 3.07 0.50 7.19
CA LYS A 12 3.51 1.62 6.35
C LYS A 12 2.35 2.54 5.99
N ILE A 13 1.25 1.96 5.51
CA ILE A 13 0.00 2.69 5.25
C ILE A 13 -0.42 3.43 6.50
N LYS A 14 -0.40 2.80 7.68
CA LYS A 14 -0.79 3.39 8.95
C LYS A 14 0.09 4.56 9.38
N ALA A 15 1.36 4.56 8.99
CA ALA A 15 2.30 5.64 9.26
C ALA A 15 2.00 6.89 8.42
N HIS A 16 1.51 6.71 7.19
CA HIS A 16 1.13 7.80 6.28
C HIS A 16 -0.37 8.15 6.34
N ALA A 17 -1.21 7.22 6.78
CA ALA A 17 -2.64 7.40 6.97
C ALA A 17 -2.95 8.08 8.29
N ASP A 18 -3.97 8.94 8.27
CA ASP A 18 -4.56 9.51 9.48
C ASP A 18 -5.45 8.47 10.18
N THR A 19 -4.80 7.50 10.83
CA THR A 19 -5.47 6.59 11.75
C THR A 19 -5.39 7.15 13.14
N ASN A 20 -6.50 7.71 13.59
CA ASN A 20 -6.67 8.24 14.93
C ASN A 20 -6.72 7.11 16.00
N GLY A 21 -5.76 6.17 15.96
CA GLY A 21 -5.68 4.96 16.79
C GLY A 21 -6.52 3.77 16.32
N GLY A 22 -7.21 3.86 15.18
CA GLY A 22 -8.06 2.78 14.66
C GLY A 22 -7.27 1.57 14.13
N GLU A 23 -7.86 0.38 14.21
CA GLU A 23 -7.35 -0.81 13.51
C GLU A 23 -7.57 -0.64 11.99
N ILE A 24 -6.47 -0.61 11.23
CA ILE A 24 -6.53 -0.78 9.78
C ILE A 24 -6.67 -2.26 9.50
N THR A 25 -7.66 -2.61 8.69
CA THR A 25 -7.83 -3.96 8.17
C THR A 25 -7.77 -3.90 6.65
N THR A 26 -7.63 -5.04 6.00
CA THR A 26 -7.70 -5.14 4.53
C THR A 26 -9.03 -4.65 3.95
N LYS A 27 -10.09 -4.52 4.77
CA LYS A 27 -11.39 -3.99 4.35
C LYS A 27 -11.50 -2.46 4.50
N THR A 28 -10.53 -1.83 5.14
CA THR A 28 -10.54 -0.38 5.36
C THR A 28 -10.26 0.34 4.04
N GLU A 29 -11.03 1.39 3.75
CA GLU A 29 -10.86 2.17 2.52
C GLU A 29 -9.65 3.11 2.60
N LEU A 30 -8.82 3.16 1.54
CA LEU A 30 -7.63 4.03 1.49
C LEU A 30 -8.02 5.51 1.52
N THR A 31 -9.11 5.86 0.85
CA THR A 31 -9.66 7.22 0.85
C THR A 31 -10.22 7.61 2.23
N ALA A 32 -10.75 6.65 3.00
CA ALA A 32 -11.22 6.89 4.38
C ALA A 32 -10.06 7.08 5.37
N LEU A 33 -8.88 6.56 5.02
CA LEU A 33 -7.63 6.73 5.75
C LEU A 33 -6.94 8.07 5.46
N GLY A 34 -7.56 8.91 4.63
CA GLY A 34 -6.98 10.18 4.21
C GLY A 34 -5.96 10.05 3.09
N ILE A 35 -5.62 8.83 2.64
CA ILE A 35 -4.57 8.62 1.64
C ILE A 35 -4.97 9.26 0.32
N HIS A 36 -4.36 10.42 0.05
CA HIS A 36 -4.47 11.14 -1.20
C HIS A 36 -3.33 10.79 -2.15
N SER A 37 -3.37 11.30 -3.39
CA SER A 37 -2.33 11.04 -4.40
C SER A 37 -0.91 11.39 -3.92
N LEU A 38 -0.78 12.34 -2.98
CA LEU A 38 0.51 12.72 -2.39
C LEU A 38 1.02 11.65 -1.43
N GLU A 39 0.25 11.26 -0.40
CA GLU A 39 0.64 10.15 0.48
C GLU A 39 0.82 8.84 -0.28
N LEU A 40 -0.01 8.57 -1.29
CA LEU A 40 0.16 7.39 -2.14
C LEU A 40 1.52 7.39 -2.82
N THR A 41 1.96 8.54 -3.33
CA THR A 41 3.28 8.70 -3.96
C THR A 41 4.40 8.46 -2.95
N GLU A 42 4.29 8.98 -1.72
CA GLU A 42 5.26 8.73 -0.66
C GLU A 42 5.32 7.24 -0.29
N ILE A 43 4.18 6.59 -0.11
CA ILE A 43 4.09 5.15 0.18
C ILE A 43 4.73 4.33 -0.94
N ILE A 44 4.48 4.69 -2.21
CA ILE A 44 5.10 4.04 -3.37
C ILE A 44 6.63 4.12 -3.27
N PHE A 45 7.19 5.32 -3.07
CA PHE A 45 8.64 5.49 -2.91
C PHE A 45 9.19 4.65 -1.74
N ASP A 46 8.51 4.68 -0.60
CA ASP A 46 8.92 3.94 0.60
C ASP A 46 8.91 2.42 0.37
N LEU A 47 7.93 1.93 -0.42
CA LEU A 47 7.84 0.52 -0.82
C LEU A 47 8.88 0.15 -1.87
N GLU A 48 9.14 1.02 -2.85
CA GLU A 48 10.21 0.83 -3.84
C GLU A 48 11.57 0.71 -3.15
N GLU A 49 11.88 1.57 -2.19
CA GLU A 49 13.13 1.52 -1.43
C GLU A 49 13.18 0.31 -0.47
N ALA A 50 12.10 0.04 0.28
CA ALA A 50 12.07 -1.03 1.27
C ALA A 50 12.15 -2.43 0.65
N TYR A 51 11.42 -2.64 -0.45
CA TYR A 51 11.39 -3.93 -1.15
C TYR A 51 12.35 -3.98 -2.34
N GLY A 52 13.00 -2.85 -2.65
CA GLY A 52 13.83 -2.72 -3.83
C GLY A 52 13.04 -2.99 -5.10
N ILE A 53 11.77 -2.61 -5.21
CA ILE A 53 10.91 -2.81 -6.41
C ILE A 53 10.82 -1.51 -7.23
N GLU A 54 10.37 -1.60 -8.48
CA GLU A 54 10.07 -0.41 -9.30
C GLU A 54 8.60 -0.50 -9.69
N ILE A 55 7.82 0.51 -9.31
CA ILE A 55 6.38 0.58 -9.47
C ILE A 55 6.10 1.44 -10.71
N GLU A 56 5.81 0.76 -11.82
CA GLU A 56 5.48 1.44 -13.08
C GLU A 56 4.24 2.34 -12.95
N MET A 57 4.13 3.40 -13.77
CA MET A 57 2.96 4.29 -13.83
C MET A 57 1.62 3.54 -13.95
N ASN A 58 1.58 2.43 -14.70
CA ASN A 58 0.37 1.61 -14.80
C ASN A 58 -0.08 1.07 -13.44
N THR A 59 0.87 0.75 -12.56
CA THR A 59 0.60 0.29 -11.21
C THR A 59 0.17 1.43 -10.31
N VAL A 60 0.80 2.60 -10.42
CA VAL A 60 0.37 3.82 -9.70
C VAL A 60 -1.06 4.21 -10.06
N ASP A 61 -1.42 4.10 -11.34
CA ASP A 61 -2.78 4.34 -11.83
C ASP A 61 -3.77 3.30 -11.29
N ALA A 62 -3.38 2.02 -11.30
CA ALA A 62 -4.14 0.95 -10.66
C ALA A 62 -4.33 1.20 -9.16
N TRP A 63 -3.29 1.69 -8.48
CA TRP A 63 -3.29 2.01 -7.05
C TRP A 63 -4.21 3.17 -6.71
N SER A 64 -4.25 4.17 -7.58
CA SER A 64 -5.19 5.30 -7.49
C SER A 64 -6.65 4.86 -7.63
N ASN A 65 -6.89 3.69 -8.22
CA ASN A 65 -8.22 3.10 -8.39
C ASN A 65 -8.58 2.07 -7.30
N LEU A 66 -7.65 1.78 -6.37
CA LEU A 66 -7.90 0.85 -5.28
C LEU A 66 -8.84 1.49 -4.28
N LYS A 67 -9.76 0.69 -3.77
CA LYS A 67 -10.75 1.14 -2.80
C LYS A 67 -10.30 0.88 -1.38
N ASN A 68 -9.66 -0.26 -1.14
CA ASN A 68 -9.30 -0.72 0.20
C ASN A 68 -7.83 -1.11 0.31
N VAL A 69 -7.37 -1.24 1.54
CA VAL A 69 -6.00 -1.62 1.89
C VAL A 69 -5.66 -3.03 1.39
N GLY A 70 -6.62 -3.96 1.37
CA GLY A 70 -6.42 -5.32 0.89
C GLY A 70 -6.01 -5.36 -0.58
N ASP A 71 -6.67 -4.56 -1.42
CA ASP A 71 -6.32 -4.41 -2.83
C ASP A 71 -4.87 -3.91 -3.00
N MET A 72 -4.40 -3.01 -2.13
CA MET A 72 -3.02 -2.49 -2.19
C MET A 72 -1.99 -3.54 -1.73
N VAL A 73 -2.29 -4.28 -0.67
CA VAL A 73 -1.46 -5.38 -0.20
C VAL A 73 -1.28 -6.43 -1.30
N GLU A 74 -2.36 -6.82 -1.98
CA GLU A 74 -2.28 -7.76 -3.10
C GLU A 74 -1.48 -7.19 -4.26
N ALA A 75 -1.68 -5.92 -4.60
CA ALA A 75 -0.96 -5.29 -5.70
C ALA A 75 0.57 -5.25 -5.45
N VAL A 76 1.01 -4.85 -4.26
CA VAL A 76 2.43 -4.89 -3.87
C VAL A 76 2.96 -6.32 -3.88
N ARG A 77 2.19 -7.27 -3.36
CA ARG A 77 2.57 -8.69 -3.34
C ARG A 77 2.84 -9.22 -4.75
N VAL A 78 1.98 -8.87 -5.71
CA VAL A 78 2.15 -9.25 -7.11
C VAL A 78 3.40 -8.60 -7.71
N LEU A 79 3.69 -7.33 -7.38
CA LEU A 79 4.90 -6.65 -7.86
C LEU A 79 6.19 -7.31 -7.35
N ILE A 80 6.26 -7.58 -6.05
CA ILE A 80 7.40 -8.28 -5.44
C ILE A 80 7.57 -9.66 -6.07
N ALA A 81 6.47 -10.40 -6.21
CA ALA A 81 6.47 -11.73 -6.83
C ALA A 81 6.84 -11.71 -8.33
N LYS A 82 6.62 -10.60 -9.03
CA LYS A 82 7.00 -10.41 -10.43
C LYS A 82 8.47 -10.00 -10.58
N LYS A 83 9.08 -9.41 -9.54
CA LYS A 83 10.49 -9.04 -9.50
C LYS A 83 11.41 -10.21 -9.14
N GLY A 84 10.93 -11.16 -8.32
CA GLY A 84 11.64 -12.39 -7.93
C GLY A 84 11.56 -13.49 -8.97
#